data_AF-U6DBF8-F1
#
_entry.id   AF-U6DBF8-F1
#
_cell.length_a   1.000
_cell.length_b   1.000
_cell.length_c   1.000
_cell.angle_alpha   90.00
_cell.angle_beta   90.00
_cell.angle_gamma   90.00
#
_symmetry.space_group_name_H-M   'P 1'
#
loop_
_entity.id
_entity.type
_entity.pdbx_description
1 polymer ?
#
loop_
_entity_poly.entity_id
_entity_poly.type
_entity_poly.pdbx_seq_one_letter_code
_entity_poly.pdbx_strand_id
1 'polypeptide(L)'
;AGLHKARDQADQERRQLRQELRELERQKQQKVLQLQEEAELLNQKTESERQKAAQRGQELSQLEAAILCEKDQIYEKERTLRDLHAKVSREELHQETQTRETNLSTKISILEPDTGKDMSPYEAYKRGVIDRGQYLQLQELECDWEEVTTLGPCGEESVLLDRKSGKQYSIEAALRCRRISKEEYHLYKDGHLPISEFALLVAGETKPSSSLSIGSIISKSPLASPAPQSPSFFTPSVSLGLADDSFPIAGIYDTTTDNKCTIKTAVAKNMLDPITGQKLLEAQAATGGIVDLLSRERYSVHKAMERGLIENSSTQRLLNAQKAFTGIEDPVTKKRLSVGEAIQKGWMPQESVLPHLQAQHLTGGLIDPKRTGRIPVPQAVLSGMISEELAQLLREEASYEKDLTDPISKERISYKEAMGRCRRDPLSGLLLLPATLEGYHCYRPASPRLLRCRR
;
A
#
# COMPACT_ATOMS: atom_id res chain seq x y z
N ALA A 1 64.94 -74.39 70.75
CA ALA A 1 63.76 -74.63 69.88
C ALA A 1 63.05 -73.33 69.45
N GLY A 2 62.73 -72.39 70.35
CA GLY A 2 61.99 -71.17 70.00
C GLY A 2 62.69 -70.20 69.03
N LEU A 3 64.00 -69.98 69.18
CA LEU A 3 64.77 -69.07 68.32
C LEU A 3 64.88 -69.56 66.86
N HIS A 4 64.94 -70.87 66.62
CA HIS A 4 64.95 -71.42 65.26
C HIS A 4 63.59 -71.23 64.57
N LYS A 5 62.47 -71.47 65.28
CA LYS A 5 61.13 -71.22 64.74
C LYS A 5 60.89 -69.75 64.36
N ALA A 6 61.34 -68.81 65.20
CA ALA A 6 61.21 -67.38 64.92
C ALA A 6 62.05 -66.95 63.70
N ARG A 7 63.25 -67.51 63.54
CA ARG A 7 64.09 -67.28 62.35
C ARG A 7 63.44 -67.82 61.07
N ASP A 8 62.89 -69.03 61.13
CA ASP A 8 62.23 -69.64 59.98
C ASP A 8 60.96 -68.89 59.56
N GLN A 9 60.19 -68.36 60.53
CA GLN A 9 59.06 -67.46 60.27
C GLN A 9 59.48 -66.14 59.62
N ALA A 10 60.51 -65.47 60.16
CA ALA A 10 61.05 -64.25 59.55
C ALA A 10 61.58 -64.48 58.13
N ASP A 11 62.21 -65.63 57.87
CA ASP A 11 62.66 -66.00 56.53
C ASP A 11 61.48 -66.33 55.58
N GLN A 12 60.36 -66.86 56.09
CA GLN A 12 59.12 -67.03 55.31
C GLN A 12 58.49 -65.67 54.96
N GLU A 13 58.33 -64.77 55.94
CA GLU A 13 57.80 -63.41 55.72
C GLU A 13 58.67 -62.62 54.74
N ARG A 14 60.01 -62.70 54.88
CA ARG A 14 60.94 -62.07 53.93
C ARG A 14 60.78 -62.61 52.51
N ARG A 15 60.44 -63.90 52.36
CA ARG A 15 60.17 -64.51 51.04
C ARG A 15 58.84 -64.03 50.48
N GLN A 16 57.79 -63.95 51.29
CA GLN A 16 56.47 -63.44 50.89
C GLN A 16 56.56 -61.98 50.45
N LEU A 17 57.14 -61.09 51.26
CA LEU A 17 57.33 -59.69 50.91
C LEU A 17 58.16 -59.50 49.62
N ARG A 18 59.19 -60.33 49.42
CA ARG A 18 59.96 -60.32 48.17
C ARG A 18 59.15 -60.78 46.96
N GLN A 19 58.17 -61.66 47.12
CA GLN A 19 57.26 -62.06 46.05
C GLN A 19 56.25 -60.95 45.75
N GLU A 20 55.65 -60.36 46.79
CA GLU A 20 54.72 -59.24 46.66
C GLU A 20 55.38 -58.02 45.98
N LEU A 21 56.63 -57.71 46.33
CA LEU A 21 57.36 -56.60 45.73
C LEU A 21 57.60 -56.82 44.23
N ARG A 22 57.89 -58.07 43.81
CA ARG A 22 58.01 -58.42 42.38
C ARG A 22 56.66 -58.34 41.66
N GLU A 23 55.58 -58.77 42.30
CA GLU A 23 54.22 -58.68 41.76
C GLU A 23 53.83 -57.21 41.55
N LEU A 24 54.08 -56.35 42.54
CA LEU A 24 53.82 -54.92 42.47
C LEU A 24 54.71 -54.22 41.43
N GLU A 25 55.98 -54.60 41.31
CA GLU A 25 56.86 -54.09 40.24
C GLU A 25 56.32 -54.47 38.86
N ARG A 26 55.85 -55.70 38.67
CA ARG A 26 55.20 -56.14 37.43
C ARG A 26 53.92 -55.35 37.14
N GLN A 27 53.06 -55.15 38.14
CA GLN A 27 51.84 -54.35 38.01
C GLN A 27 52.14 -52.88 37.68
N LYS A 28 53.18 -52.30 38.31
CA LYS A 28 53.66 -50.95 38.01
C LYS A 28 54.12 -50.86 36.55
N GLN A 29 54.94 -51.80 36.09
CA GLN A 29 55.41 -51.84 34.70
C GLN A 29 54.23 -51.94 33.73
N GLN A 30 53.25 -52.79 34.02
CA GLN A 30 52.06 -52.95 33.18
C GLN A 30 51.21 -51.66 33.12
N LYS A 31 51.00 -50.97 34.25
CA LYS A 31 50.28 -49.69 34.28
C LYS A 31 51.02 -48.58 33.53
N VAL A 32 52.35 -48.55 33.61
CA VAL A 32 53.16 -47.57 32.86
C VAL A 32 52.97 -47.77 31.36
N LEU A 33 53.01 -49.02 30.89
CA LEU A 33 52.77 -49.32 29.47
C LEU A 33 51.36 -48.92 29.03
N GLN A 34 50.33 -49.22 29.82
CA GLN A 34 48.95 -48.80 29.51
C GLN A 34 48.79 -47.29 29.42
N LEU A 35 49.34 -46.54 30.39
CA LEU A 35 49.29 -45.08 30.37
C LEU A 35 50.06 -44.50 29.18
N GLN A 36 51.15 -45.15 28.77
CA GLN A 36 51.92 -44.74 27.59
C GLN A 36 51.11 -44.96 26.30
N GLU A 37 50.47 -46.13 26.14
CA GLU A 37 49.58 -46.41 25.00
C GLU A 37 48.39 -45.44 24.95
N GLU A 38 47.76 -45.15 26.09
CA GLU A 38 46.66 -44.18 26.19
C GLU A 38 47.11 -42.75 25.82
N ALA A 39 48.31 -42.34 26.25
CA ALA A 39 48.88 -41.04 25.91
C ALA A 39 49.18 -40.93 24.41
N GLU A 40 49.71 -41.97 23.78
CA GLU A 40 49.95 -42.02 22.34
C GLU A 40 48.65 -41.91 21.55
N LEU A 41 47.61 -42.66 21.95
CA LEU A 41 46.32 -42.63 21.27
C LEU A 41 45.62 -41.27 21.43
N LEU A 42 45.72 -40.66 22.62
CA LEU A 42 45.22 -39.30 22.84
C LEU A 42 45.94 -38.30 21.95
N ASN A 43 47.27 -38.40 21.82
CA ASN A 43 48.05 -37.50 20.97
C ASN A 43 47.72 -37.67 19.48
N GLN A 44 47.54 -38.90 19.00
CA GLN A 44 47.09 -39.13 17.62
C GLN A 44 45.70 -38.54 17.36
N LYS A 45 44.79 -38.65 18.33
CA LYS A 45 43.44 -38.09 18.22
C LYS A 45 43.48 -36.57 18.17
N THR A 46 44.25 -35.91 19.04
CA THR A 46 44.36 -34.44 19.06
C THR A 46 45.00 -33.91 17.79
N GLU A 47 46.01 -34.60 17.24
CA GLU A 47 46.61 -34.27 15.94
C GLU A 47 45.61 -34.40 14.80
N SER A 48 44.83 -35.50 14.76
CA SER A 48 43.76 -35.69 13.76
C SER A 48 42.67 -34.62 13.84
N GLU A 49 42.24 -34.25 15.05
CA GLU A 49 41.28 -33.18 15.27
C GLU A 49 41.83 -31.82 14.84
N ARG A 50 43.11 -31.55 15.12
CA ARG A 50 43.79 -30.32 14.68
C ARG A 50 43.90 -30.23 13.16
N GLN A 51 44.20 -31.33 12.48
CA GLN A 51 44.21 -31.39 11.02
C GLN A 51 42.81 -31.14 10.43
N LYS A 52 41.76 -31.75 10.98
CA LYS A 52 40.38 -31.52 10.55
C LYS A 52 39.93 -30.07 10.80
N ALA A 53 40.33 -29.48 11.93
CA ALA A 53 40.05 -28.08 12.22
C ALA A 53 40.75 -27.14 11.22
N ALA A 54 42.00 -27.45 10.86
CA ALA A 54 42.74 -26.69 9.85
C ALA A 54 42.09 -26.79 8.45
N GLN A 55 41.66 -27.99 8.04
CA GLN A 55 40.92 -28.19 6.78
C GLN A 55 39.63 -27.38 6.72
N ARG A 56 38.80 -27.46 7.78
CA ARG A 56 37.56 -26.66 7.88
C ARG A 56 37.85 -25.17 7.86
N GLY A 57 38.93 -24.72 8.51
CA GLY A 57 39.36 -23.32 8.47
C GLY A 57 39.72 -22.86 7.05
N GLN A 58 40.40 -23.71 6.28
CA GLN A 58 40.73 -23.44 4.88
C GLN A 58 39.47 -23.38 3.99
N GLU A 59 38.53 -24.31 4.16
CA GLU A 59 37.25 -24.30 3.44
C GLU A 59 36.42 -23.05 3.75
N LEU A 60 36.36 -22.64 5.02
CA LEU A 60 35.68 -21.41 5.43
C LEU A 60 36.30 -20.17 4.77
N SER A 61 37.63 -20.09 4.75
CA SER A 61 38.34 -18.98 4.10
C SER A 61 38.08 -18.93 2.58
N GLN A 62 38.00 -20.08 1.92
CA GLN A 62 37.65 -20.17 0.50
C GLN A 62 36.22 -19.70 0.24
N LEU A 63 35.26 -20.13 1.08
CA LEU A 63 33.87 -19.69 0.98
C LEU A 63 33.71 -18.19 1.24
N GLU A 64 34.42 -17.66 2.22
CA GLU A 64 34.42 -16.22 2.52
C GLU A 64 34.95 -15.40 1.32
N ALA A 65 36.05 -15.84 0.70
CA ALA A 65 36.57 -15.21 -0.51
C ALA A 65 35.60 -15.29 -1.69
N ALA A 66 34.90 -16.42 -1.86
CA ALA A 66 33.88 -16.58 -2.92
C ALA A 66 32.69 -15.65 -2.70
N ILE A 67 32.22 -15.50 -1.45
CA ILE A 67 31.13 -14.59 -1.09
C ILE A 67 31.53 -13.14 -1.38
N LEU A 68 32.76 -12.73 -1.06
CA LEU A 68 33.25 -11.39 -1.36
C LEU A 68 33.27 -11.13 -2.88
N CYS A 69 33.73 -12.10 -3.68
CA CYS A 69 33.74 -11.98 -5.13
C CYS A 69 32.31 -11.86 -5.72
N GLU A 70 31.36 -12.68 -5.26
CA GLU A 70 29.95 -12.57 -5.68
C GLU A 70 29.35 -11.22 -5.28
N LYS A 71 29.68 -10.71 -4.08
CA LYS A 71 29.23 -9.39 -3.64
C LYS A 71 29.74 -8.29 -4.57
N ASP A 72 30.99 -8.35 -5.00
CA ASP A 72 31.56 -7.39 -5.95
C ASP A 72 30.88 -7.46 -7.31
N GLN A 73 30.56 -8.66 -7.81
CA GLN A 73 29.77 -8.84 -9.04
C GLN A 73 28.36 -8.26 -8.93
N ILE A 74 27.71 -8.41 -7.77
CA ILE A 74 26.39 -7.81 -7.52
C ILE A 74 26.48 -6.29 -7.58
N TYR A 75 27.50 -5.68 -6.95
CA TYR A 75 27.70 -4.23 -7.01
C TYR A 75 27.93 -3.71 -8.44
N GLU A 76 28.68 -4.45 -9.26
CA GLU A 76 28.84 -4.11 -10.68
C GLU A 76 27.51 -4.20 -11.44
N LYS A 77 26.74 -5.27 -11.25
CA LYS A 77 25.41 -5.42 -11.86
C LYS A 77 24.46 -4.31 -11.42
N GLU A 78 24.43 -3.94 -10.15
CA GLU A 78 23.62 -2.82 -9.64
C GLU A 78 24.05 -1.47 -10.22
N ARG A 79 25.34 -1.27 -10.51
CA ARG A 79 25.80 -0.08 -11.24
C ARG A 79 25.25 -0.08 -12.66
N THR A 80 25.37 -1.19 -13.38
CA THR A 80 24.86 -1.28 -14.76
C THR A 80 23.34 -1.09 -14.84
N LEU A 81 22.58 -1.62 -13.88
CA LEU A 81 21.14 -1.42 -13.80
C LEU A 81 20.78 0.05 -13.58
N ARG A 82 21.50 0.76 -12.70
CA ARG A 82 21.32 2.21 -12.51
C ARG A 82 21.60 2.99 -13.79
N ASP A 83 22.66 2.66 -14.51
CA ASP A 83 23.00 3.32 -15.77
C ASP A 83 21.95 3.05 -16.86
N LEU A 84 21.44 1.82 -16.94
CA LEU A 84 20.35 1.46 -17.86
C LEU A 84 19.05 2.18 -17.51
N HIS A 85 18.66 2.23 -16.23
CA HIS A 85 17.52 3.01 -15.77
C HIS A 85 17.66 4.49 -16.14
N ALA A 86 18.85 5.09 -15.95
CA ALA A 86 19.10 6.46 -16.35
C ALA A 86 19.03 6.67 -17.87
N LYS A 87 19.38 5.65 -18.68
CA LYS A 87 19.19 5.70 -20.14
C LYS A 87 17.71 5.62 -20.51
N VAL A 88 16.98 4.68 -19.92
CA VAL A 88 15.53 4.53 -20.13
C VAL A 88 14.81 5.82 -19.74
N SER A 89 15.09 6.43 -18.59
CA SER A 89 14.45 7.70 -18.22
C SER A 89 14.81 8.87 -19.14
N ARG A 90 16.00 8.88 -19.75
CA ARG A 90 16.34 9.87 -20.80
C ARG A 90 15.61 9.59 -22.11
N GLU A 91 15.44 8.32 -22.47
CA GLU A 91 14.67 7.90 -23.65
C GLU A 91 13.17 8.16 -23.46
N GLU A 92 12.62 7.92 -22.26
CA GLU A 92 11.26 8.29 -21.84
C GLU A 92 11.06 9.80 -21.93
N LEU A 93 11.97 10.61 -21.37
CA LEU A 93 11.91 12.08 -21.51
C LEU A 93 11.99 12.51 -22.98
N HIS A 94 12.78 11.82 -23.81
CA HIS A 94 12.87 12.11 -25.24
C HIS A 94 11.58 11.73 -25.99
N GLN A 95 10.93 10.62 -25.63
CA GLN A 95 9.62 10.23 -26.15
C GLN A 95 8.51 11.17 -25.70
N GLU A 96 8.55 11.65 -24.45
CA GLU A 96 7.59 12.61 -23.90
C GLU A 96 7.73 13.98 -24.57
N THR A 97 8.93 14.38 -25.01
CA THR A 97 9.11 15.56 -25.87
C THR A 97 8.58 15.40 -27.30
N GLN A 98 8.26 14.17 -27.75
CA GLN A 98 7.63 13.91 -29.06
C GLN A 98 6.10 13.81 -28.99
N THR A 99 5.50 13.64 -27.81
CA THR A 99 4.04 13.73 -27.62
C THR A 99 3.64 15.18 -27.34
N ARG A 100 3.32 15.94 -28.38
CA ARG A 100 2.80 17.31 -28.22
C ARG A 100 1.34 17.26 -27.76
N GLU A 101 1.11 17.13 -26.46
CA GLU A 101 -0.22 17.25 -25.84
C GLU A 101 -0.64 18.73 -25.77
N THR A 102 -1.47 19.19 -26.72
CA THR A 102 -2.07 20.53 -26.63
C THR A 102 -3.44 20.42 -25.96
N ASN A 103 -3.47 20.56 -24.64
CA ASN A 103 -4.71 20.71 -23.89
C ASN A 103 -5.40 22.03 -24.31
N LEU A 104 -6.43 21.95 -25.15
CA LEU A 104 -7.19 23.10 -25.65
C LEU A 104 -8.65 22.99 -25.17
N SER A 105 -8.93 23.46 -23.94
CA SER A 105 -10.29 23.49 -23.36
C SER A 105 -10.96 24.84 -23.61
N THR A 106 -12.22 24.84 -24.06
CA THR A 106 -13.04 26.07 -24.15
C THR A 106 -13.68 26.34 -22.80
N LYS A 107 -13.06 27.20 -22.00
CA LYS A 107 -13.58 27.64 -20.71
C LYS A 107 -14.51 28.84 -20.89
N ILE A 108 -15.73 28.75 -20.37
CA ILE A 108 -16.69 29.86 -20.42
C ILE A 108 -16.51 30.72 -19.18
N SER A 109 -16.41 32.04 -19.34
CA SER A 109 -16.43 33.00 -18.25
C SER A 109 -17.56 34.00 -18.46
N ILE A 110 -18.20 34.40 -17.36
CA ILE A 110 -19.22 35.44 -17.36
C ILE A 110 -18.58 36.70 -16.82
N LEU A 111 -18.72 37.80 -17.56
CA LEU A 111 -18.21 39.10 -17.16
C LEU A 111 -19.25 39.79 -16.26
N GLU A 112 -18.86 40.12 -15.03
CA GLU A 112 -19.71 40.88 -14.11
C GLU A 112 -19.78 42.35 -14.60
N PRO A 113 -20.97 42.90 -14.91
CA PRO A 113 -21.11 44.19 -15.60
C PRO A 113 -20.62 45.40 -14.79
N ASP A 114 -20.66 45.30 -13.45
CA ASP A 114 -20.31 46.42 -12.56
C ASP A 114 -18.81 46.48 -12.21
N THR A 115 -18.13 45.34 -12.23
CA THR A 115 -16.71 45.18 -11.82
C THR A 115 -15.79 44.82 -12.99
N GLY A 116 -16.34 44.42 -14.14
CA GLY A 116 -15.59 43.95 -15.30
C GLY A 116 -14.76 42.69 -15.01
N LYS A 117 -15.09 41.96 -13.95
CA LYS A 117 -14.33 40.80 -13.49
C LYS A 117 -14.93 39.52 -14.05
N ASP A 118 -14.07 38.67 -14.59
CA ASP A 118 -14.45 37.33 -15.04
C ASP A 118 -14.77 36.43 -13.84
N MET A 119 -15.88 35.71 -13.93
CA MET A 119 -16.31 34.72 -12.96
C MET A 119 -16.81 33.46 -13.66
N SER A 120 -16.67 32.31 -13.00
CA SER A 120 -17.10 31.03 -13.58
C SER A 120 -18.64 30.91 -13.65
N PRO A 121 -19.21 30.10 -14.57
CA PRO A 121 -20.65 29.88 -14.65
C PRO A 121 -21.26 29.42 -13.32
N TYR A 122 -20.52 28.62 -12.54
CA TYR A 122 -20.95 28.19 -11.21
C TYR A 122 -20.96 29.32 -10.17
N GLU A 123 -19.96 30.20 -10.19
CA GLU A 123 -19.95 31.39 -9.34
C GLU A 123 -21.06 32.36 -9.71
N ALA A 124 -21.35 32.51 -11.01
CA ALA A 124 -22.44 33.36 -11.50
C ALA A 124 -23.80 32.81 -11.05
N TYR A 125 -23.98 31.50 -11.11
CA TYR A 125 -25.17 30.84 -10.57
C TYR A 125 -25.31 31.03 -9.06
N LYS A 126 -24.22 30.83 -8.30
CA LYS A 126 -24.22 31.04 -6.84
C LYS A 126 -24.52 32.49 -6.45
N ARG A 127 -24.06 33.46 -7.25
CA ARG A 127 -24.36 34.89 -7.05
C ARG A 127 -25.72 35.32 -7.61
N GLY A 128 -26.46 34.42 -8.27
CA GLY A 128 -27.76 34.71 -8.86
C GLY A 128 -27.70 35.56 -10.13
N VAL A 129 -26.52 35.69 -10.75
CA VAL A 129 -26.30 36.42 -12.01
C VAL A 129 -26.90 35.65 -13.20
N ILE A 130 -26.91 34.32 -13.10
CA ILE A 130 -27.57 33.43 -14.07
C ILE A 130 -28.51 32.46 -13.34
N ASP A 131 -29.57 32.04 -14.01
CA ASP A 131 -30.51 31.06 -13.47
C ASP A 131 -29.99 29.61 -13.60
N ARG A 132 -30.68 28.67 -12.97
CA ARG A 132 -30.28 27.25 -12.98
C ARG A 132 -30.31 26.63 -14.38
N GLY A 133 -31.23 27.06 -15.24
CA GLY A 133 -31.34 26.56 -16.61
C GLY A 133 -30.20 27.08 -17.48
N GLN A 134 -29.88 28.37 -17.35
CA GLN A 134 -28.75 29.02 -18.00
C GLN A 134 -27.42 28.42 -17.53
N TYR A 135 -27.26 28.14 -16.23
CA TYR A 135 -26.08 27.45 -15.69
C TYR A 135 -25.88 26.06 -16.31
N LEU A 136 -26.95 25.25 -16.36
CA LEU A 136 -26.88 23.91 -16.97
C LEU A 136 -26.52 23.99 -18.46
N GLN A 137 -27.07 24.97 -19.17
CA GLN A 137 -26.79 25.18 -20.59
C GLN A 137 -25.34 25.65 -20.83
N LEU A 138 -24.78 26.50 -19.97
CA LEU A 138 -23.37 26.91 -20.07
C LEU A 138 -22.43 25.75 -19.72
N GLN A 139 -22.79 24.90 -18.76
CA GLN A 139 -22.02 23.70 -18.42
C GLN A 139 -22.04 22.63 -19.54
N GLU A 140 -23.12 22.59 -20.34
CA GLU A 140 -23.20 21.77 -21.56
C GLU A 140 -22.29 22.31 -22.69
N LEU A 141 -22.08 23.63 -22.74
CA LEU A 141 -21.23 24.27 -23.74
C LEU A 141 -19.73 24.22 -23.38
N GLU A 142 -19.37 24.07 -22.11
CA GLU A 142 -17.99 23.79 -21.69
C GLU A 142 -17.59 22.37 -22.14
N CYS A 143 -16.71 22.27 -23.14
CA CYS A 143 -16.24 21.01 -23.69
C CYS A 143 -14.73 20.81 -23.45
N ASP A 144 -14.34 19.61 -23.02
CA ASP A 144 -12.95 19.19 -22.80
C ASP A 144 -12.53 18.18 -23.87
N TRP A 145 -12.30 18.69 -25.09
CA TRP A 145 -11.69 17.91 -26.17
C TRP A 145 -10.17 18.02 -26.10
N GLU A 146 -9.48 16.89 -26.29
CA GLU A 146 -8.03 16.79 -26.23
C GLU A 146 -7.50 16.23 -27.56
N GLU A 147 -6.60 16.94 -28.23
CA GLU A 147 -5.90 16.42 -29.41
C GLU A 147 -4.65 15.65 -28.96
N VAL A 148 -4.64 14.35 -29.22
CA VAL A 148 -3.51 13.46 -28.96
C VAL A 148 -2.90 13.07 -30.30
N THR A 149 -1.64 13.44 -30.53
CA THR A 149 -0.90 12.98 -31.71
C THR A 149 -0.03 11.80 -31.31
N THR A 150 -0.33 10.61 -31.85
CA THR A 150 0.41 9.37 -31.60
C THR A 150 1.25 9.01 -32.81
N LEU A 151 2.52 8.65 -32.61
CA LEU A 151 3.38 8.12 -33.67
C LEU A 151 3.10 6.63 -33.87
N GLY A 152 2.45 6.30 -34.98
CA GLY A 152 2.18 4.94 -35.41
C GLY A 152 3.20 4.43 -36.45
N PRO A 153 3.15 3.13 -36.80
CA PRO A 153 4.05 2.52 -37.80
C PRO A 153 3.94 3.10 -39.22
N CYS A 154 2.91 3.92 -39.49
CA CYS A 154 2.63 4.55 -40.78
C CYS A 154 2.75 6.09 -40.78
N GLY A 155 3.20 6.70 -39.68
CA GLY A 155 3.33 8.16 -39.55
C GLY A 155 2.72 8.71 -38.26
N GLU A 156 2.69 10.04 -38.13
CA GLU A 156 1.95 10.76 -37.08
C GLU A 156 0.45 10.64 -37.34
N GLU A 157 -0.31 10.11 -36.37
CA GLU A 157 -1.78 10.05 -36.40
C GLU A 157 -2.34 10.97 -35.31
N SER A 158 -3.18 11.94 -35.69
CA SER A 158 -3.81 12.89 -34.77
C SER A 158 -5.25 12.46 -34.43
N VAL A 159 -5.51 12.26 -33.15
CA VAL A 159 -6.78 11.77 -32.61
C VAL A 159 -7.39 12.80 -31.67
N LEU A 160 -8.68 13.10 -31.83
CA LEU A 160 -9.45 13.89 -30.87
C LEU A 160 -10.08 12.97 -29.84
N LEU A 161 -9.85 13.27 -28.56
CA LEU A 161 -10.39 12.57 -27.39
C LEU A 161 -11.43 13.46 -26.70
N ASP A 162 -12.64 12.94 -26.51
CA ASP A 162 -13.63 13.54 -25.61
C ASP A 162 -13.37 13.03 -24.17
N ARG A 163 -12.90 13.90 -23.26
CA ARG A 163 -12.62 13.52 -21.87
C ARG A 163 -13.87 13.15 -21.07
N LYS A 164 -15.05 13.66 -21.44
CA LYS A 164 -16.31 13.38 -20.74
C LYS A 164 -16.86 11.99 -21.10
N SER A 165 -16.73 11.58 -22.36
CA SER A 165 -17.22 10.27 -22.83
C SER A 165 -16.15 9.19 -23.01
N GLY A 166 -14.86 9.57 -23.03
CA GLY A 166 -13.74 8.69 -23.32
C GLY A 166 -13.65 8.24 -24.78
N LYS A 167 -14.45 8.83 -25.69
CA LYS A 167 -14.48 8.46 -27.11
C LYS A 167 -13.32 9.10 -27.87
N GLN A 168 -12.75 8.35 -28.79
CA GLN A 168 -11.64 8.76 -29.65
C GLN A 168 -12.10 8.85 -31.11
N TYR A 169 -11.68 9.91 -31.80
CA TYR A 169 -12.00 10.16 -33.20
C TYR A 169 -10.73 10.51 -33.97
N SER A 170 -10.34 9.67 -34.94
CA SER A 170 -9.20 9.96 -35.82
C SER A 170 -9.56 11.03 -36.85
N ILE A 171 -8.72 12.06 -36.92
CA ILE A 171 -8.87 13.17 -37.87
C ILE A 171 -8.62 12.67 -39.30
N GLU A 172 -7.64 11.78 -39.50
CA GLU A 172 -7.31 11.18 -40.80
C GLU A 172 -8.45 10.30 -41.31
N ALA A 173 -9.12 9.56 -40.41
CA ALA A 173 -10.30 8.76 -40.75
C ALA A 173 -11.46 9.65 -41.18
N ALA A 174 -11.67 10.80 -40.52
CA ALA A 174 -12.71 11.76 -40.88
C ALA A 174 -12.44 12.43 -42.25
N LEU A 175 -11.19 12.78 -42.57
CA LEU A 175 -10.77 13.25 -43.90
C LEU A 175 -11.00 12.19 -44.99
N ARG A 176 -10.62 10.93 -44.72
CA ARG A 176 -10.80 9.81 -45.66
C ARG A 176 -12.28 9.52 -45.92
N CYS A 177 -13.12 9.65 -44.89
CA CYS A 177 -14.57 9.47 -44.98
C CYS A 177 -15.31 10.72 -45.49
N ARG A 178 -14.60 11.80 -45.87
CA ARG A 178 -15.16 13.11 -46.28
C ARG A 178 -16.14 13.71 -45.26
N ARG A 179 -15.96 13.43 -43.96
CA ARG A 179 -16.72 14.06 -42.88
C ARG A 179 -16.23 15.48 -42.60
N ILE A 180 -14.94 15.72 -42.83
CA ILE A 180 -14.30 17.02 -42.80
C ILE A 180 -13.58 17.26 -44.14
N SER A 181 -13.59 18.50 -44.61
CA SER A 181 -12.85 18.97 -45.77
C SER A 181 -11.41 19.35 -45.40
N LYS A 182 -10.54 19.44 -46.41
CA LYS A 182 -9.14 19.87 -46.18
C LYS A 182 -9.09 21.33 -45.74
N GLU A 183 -10.01 22.14 -46.26
CA GLU A 183 -10.17 23.55 -45.95
C GLU A 183 -10.56 23.74 -44.47
N GLU A 184 -11.51 22.95 -43.95
CA GLU A 184 -11.90 22.98 -42.52
C GLU A 184 -10.78 22.53 -41.59
N TYR A 185 -9.99 21.54 -42.00
CA TYR A 185 -8.80 21.11 -41.26
C TYR A 185 -7.73 22.21 -41.20
N HIS A 186 -7.51 22.92 -42.30
CA HIS A 186 -6.60 24.08 -42.32
C HIS A 186 -7.10 25.22 -41.43
N LEU A 187 -8.40 25.54 -41.47
CA LEU A 187 -9.00 26.55 -40.58
C LEU A 187 -8.84 26.18 -39.10
N TYR A 188 -8.95 24.90 -38.75
CA TYR A 188 -8.67 24.42 -37.40
C TYR A 188 -7.18 24.58 -37.03
N LYS A 189 -6.26 24.15 -37.90
CA LYS A 189 -4.81 24.25 -37.65
C LYS A 189 -4.32 25.70 -37.56
N ASP A 190 -4.98 26.62 -38.27
CA ASP A 190 -4.70 28.06 -38.23
C ASP A 190 -5.40 28.78 -37.05
N GLY A 191 -6.19 28.05 -36.25
CA GLY A 191 -6.89 28.57 -35.07
C GLY A 191 -8.15 29.38 -35.37
N HIS A 192 -8.61 29.39 -36.62
CA HIS A 192 -9.84 30.07 -37.05
C HIS A 192 -11.11 29.25 -36.78
N LEU A 193 -10.99 27.94 -36.57
CA LEU A 193 -12.09 27.05 -36.20
C LEU A 193 -11.86 26.50 -34.78
N PRO A 194 -12.75 26.80 -33.81
CA PRO A 194 -12.62 26.28 -32.44
C PRO A 194 -12.67 24.75 -32.40
N ILE A 195 -11.92 24.14 -31.48
CA ILE A 195 -11.87 22.69 -31.30
C ILE A 195 -13.23 22.05 -31.04
N SER A 196 -14.13 22.77 -30.35
CA SER A 196 -15.50 22.31 -30.09
C SER A 196 -16.33 22.17 -31.38
N GLU A 197 -16.21 23.12 -32.30
CA GLU A 197 -16.88 23.06 -33.61
C GLU A 197 -16.20 22.03 -34.52
N PHE A 198 -14.87 21.98 -34.52
CA PHE A 198 -14.11 20.99 -35.27
C PHE A 198 -14.40 19.55 -34.82
N ALA A 199 -14.45 19.30 -33.52
CA ALA A 199 -14.74 17.98 -32.95
C ALA A 199 -16.12 17.45 -33.33
N LEU A 200 -17.13 18.32 -33.42
CA LEU A 200 -18.48 17.95 -33.90
C LEU A 200 -18.46 17.52 -35.37
N LEU A 201 -17.68 18.21 -36.21
CA LEU A 201 -17.50 17.84 -37.62
C LEU A 201 -16.79 16.48 -37.75
N VAL A 202 -15.75 16.23 -36.93
CA VAL A 202 -15.04 14.94 -36.89
C VAL A 202 -15.96 13.80 -36.40
N ALA A 203 -16.77 14.07 -35.36
CA ALA A 203 -17.74 13.12 -34.81
C ALA A 203 -18.90 12.80 -35.77
N GLY A 204 -19.14 13.65 -36.77
CA GLY A 204 -20.16 13.45 -37.81
C GLY A 204 -21.55 14.00 -37.43
N GLU A 205 -21.62 14.93 -36.49
CA GLU A 205 -22.85 15.60 -36.12
C GLU A 205 -23.09 16.80 -37.04
N THR A 206 -24.19 16.79 -37.81
CA THR A 206 -24.53 17.91 -38.69
C THR A 206 -24.97 19.11 -37.87
N LYS A 207 -24.38 20.28 -38.18
CA LYS A 207 -24.71 21.62 -37.66
C LYS A 207 -26.05 21.67 -36.93
N PRO A 208 -26.09 21.87 -35.59
CA PRO A 208 -27.34 22.15 -34.93
C PRO A 208 -27.93 23.41 -35.57
N SER A 209 -29.17 23.26 -36.06
CA SER A 209 -30.06 24.36 -36.44
C SER A 209 -29.91 25.52 -35.45
N SER A 210 -29.92 26.74 -35.99
CA SER A 210 -29.62 28.05 -35.39
C SER A 210 -30.42 28.47 -34.13
N SER A 211 -30.81 27.55 -33.26
CA SER A 211 -31.53 27.79 -32.01
C SER A 211 -30.63 27.84 -30.77
N LEU A 212 -29.31 27.64 -30.90
CA LEU A 212 -28.35 27.66 -29.79
C LEU A 212 -27.22 28.69 -29.99
N SER A 213 -27.52 29.80 -30.67
CA SER A 213 -26.60 30.94 -30.72
C SER A 213 -26.74 31.81 -29.47
N ILE A 214 -25.60 32.25 -28.92
CA ILE A 214 -25.47 33.22 -27.81
C ILE A 214 -26.42 34.44 -27.93
N GLY A 215 -26.79 34.83 -29.15
CA GLY A 215 -27.73 35.93 -29.42
C GLY A 215 -29.16 35.72 -28.89
N SER A 216 -29.61 34.48 -28.60
CA SER A 216 -30.94 34.24 -28.03
C SER A 216 -31.02 34.50 -26.52
N ILE A 217 -29.87 34.67 -25.84
CA ILE A 217 -29.80 34.85 -24.38
C ILE A 217 -30.13 36.30 -23.97
N ILE A 218 -29.95 37.27 -24.87
CA ILE A 218 -29.98 38.71 -24.55
C ILE A 218 -31.40 39.32 -24.65
N SER A 219 -32.40 38.60 -25.17
CA SER A 219 -33.69 39.19 -25.58
C SER A 219 -34.86 39.04 -24.59
N LYS A 220 -34.61 38.75 -23.31
CA LYS A 220 -35.67 38.80 -22.27
C LYS A 220 -35.23 39.64 -21.07
N SER A 221 -35.40 40.94 -21.19
CA SER A 221 -35.29 41.90 -20.07
C SER A 221 -36.52 41.78 -19.15
N PRO A 222 -36.34 41.82 -17.81
CA PRO A 222 -37.37 42.31 -16.91
C PRO A 222 -37.11 43.77 -16.52
N LEU A 223 -38.23 44.46 -16.30
CA LEU A 223 -38.43 45.87 -16.05
C LEU A 223 -37.97 46.30 -14.63
N ALA A 224 -37.22 47.41 -14.61
CA ALA A 224 -37.06 48.47 -13.59
C ALA A 224 -37.20 48.19 -12.07
N SER A 225 -36.14 48.63 -11.37
CA SER A 225 -35.86 48.78 -9.93
C SER A 225 -36.85 49.69 -9.14
N PRO A 226 -36.74 49.84 -7.79
CA PRO A 226 -35.66 50.65 -7.19
C PRO A 226 -34.98 50.12 -5.91
N ALA A 227 -33.78 50.67 -5.70
CA ALA A 227 -32.74 50.53 -4.67
C ALA A 227 -33.14 51.07 -3.27
N PRO A 228 -32.20 51.34 -2.30
CA PRO A 228 -30.96 50.65 -1.89
C PRO A 228 -30.83 50.43 -0.36
N GLN A 229 -30.00 49.44 -0.01
CA GLN A 229 -28.91 49.41 1.00
C GLN A 229 -29.03 50.18 2.34
N SER A 230 -28.82 49.46 3.45
CA SER A 230 -27.55 49.51 4.20
C SER A 230 -27.54 48.48 5.35
N PRO A 231 -26.35 48.07 5.83
CA PRO A 231 -26.07 46.69 6.22
C PRO A 231 -25.95 46.49 7.73
N SER A 232 -26.28 45.29 8.20
CA SER A 232 -25.94 44.83 9.54
C SER A 232 -24.79 43.83 9.48
N PHE A 233 -23.63 44.32 9.87
CA PHE A 233 -22.52 43.69 10.59
C PHE A 233 -22.40 42.16 10.64
N PHE A 234 -21.23 41.73 10.16
CA PHE A 234 -20.54 40.47 10.37
C PHE A 234 -20.69 39.87 11.78
N THR A 235 -20.94 38.55 11.83
CA THR A 235 -20.13 37.61 12.62
C THR A 235 -19.98 36.28 11.87
N PRO A 236 -18.87 35.54 12.08
CA PRO A 236 -18.35 34.58 11.11
C PRO A 236 -18.94 33.18 11.31
N SER A 237 -19.57 32.65 10.27
CA SER A 237 -19.96 31.24 10.21
C SER A 237 -18.75 30.40 9.81
N VAL A 238 -18.14 29.78 10.81
CA VAL A 238 -17.39 28.52 10.80
C VAL A 238 -17.14 27.87 9.43
N SER A 239 -15.87 27.84 9.05
CA SER A 239 -15.35 26.97 7.99
C SER A 239 -15.58 25.50 8.38
N LEU A 240 -16.47 24.82 7.67
CA LEU A 240 -16.56 23.36 7.74
C LEU A 240 -15.39 22.77 6.95
N GLY A 241 -14.31 22.45 7.67
CA GLY A 241 -13.13 21.78 7.14
C GLY A 241 -13.46 20.39 6.63
N LEU A 242 -13.35 20.19 5.32
CA LEU A 242 -13.11 18.87 4.76
C LEU A 242 -11.61 18.63 4.83
N ALA A 243 -11.21 17.93 5.89
CA ALA A 243 -9.83 17.62 6.24
C ALA A 243 -9.19 16.68 5.21
N ASP A 244 -7.92 16.95 4.90
CA ASP A 244 -6.83 16.00 4.66
C ASP A 244 -7.29 14.54 4.39
N ASP A 245 -7.11 14.04 3.16
CA ASP A 245 -7.32 12.63 2.83
C ASP A 245 -6.44 11.75 3.75
N SER A 246 -7.03 11.31 4.86
CA SER A 246 -6.35 10.52 5.87
C SER A 246 -6.13 9.12 5.30
N PHE A 247 -4.89 8.81 4.94
CA PHE A 247 -4.51 7.48 4.47
C PHE A 247 -4.75 6.46 5.58
N PRO A 248 -5.17 5.21 5.26
CA PRO A 248 -5.09 4.13 6.24
C PRO A 248 -3.64 3.91 6.68
N ILE A 249 -3.43 3.16 7.75
CA ILE A 249 -2.09 2.74 8.18
C ILE A 249 -1.46 1.94 7.02
N ALA A 250 -0.48 2.54 6.35
CA ALA A 250 0.09 2.07 5.08
C ALA A 250 1.18 1.01 5.31
N GLY A 251 1.93 1.13 6.40
CA GLY A 251 3.11 0.32 6.65
C GLY A 251 3.66 0.51 8.05
N ILE A 252 4.85 -0.03 8.26
CA ILE A 252 5.54 0.00 9.55
C ILE A 252 6.80 0.86 9.42
N TYR A 253 7.04 1.68 10.42
CA TYR A 253 8.27 2.45 10.55
C TYR A 253 9.17 1.77 11.59
N ASP A 254 10.32 1.29 11.13
CA ASP A 254 11.33 0.65 11.97
C ASP A 254 12.11 1.74 12.71
N THR A 255 11.90 1.82 14.02
CA THR A 255 12.60 2.81 14.85
C THR A 255 14.06 2.45 15.09
N THR A 256 14.48 1.20 14.80
CA THR A 256 15.88 0.76 14.99
C THR A 256 16.76 1.09 13.79
N THR A 257 16.22 0.96 12.58
CA THR A 257 16.94 1.21 11.33
C THR A 257 16.57 2.53 10.65
N ASP A 258 15.64 3.30 11.23
CA ASP A 258 15.07 4.53 10.67
C ASP A 258 14.55 4.35 9.23
N ASN A 259 13.94 3.18 8.96
CA ASN A 259 13.46 2.82 7.63
C ASN A 259 11.98 2.39 7.66
N LYS A 260 11.30 2.57 6.53
CA LYS A 260 9.92 2.10 6.36
C LYS A 260 9.89 0.71 5.70
N CYS A 261 8.94 -0.11 6.10
CA CYS A 261 8.74 -1.43 5.53
C CYS A 261 7.25 -1.80 5.44
N THR A 262 6.92 -2.68 4.50
CA THR A 262 5.55 -3.16 4.30
C THR A 262 5.07 -3.98 5.50
N ILE A 263 3.74 -4.08 5.68
CA ILE A 263 3.15 -4.88 6.76
C ILE A 263 3.62 -6.35 6.65
N LYS A 264 3.63 -6.93 5.45
CA LYS A 264 4.14 -8.29 5.21
C LYS A 264 5.58 -8.46 5.68
N THR A 265 6.47 -7.54 5.30
CA THR A 265 7.87 -7.60 5.71
C THR A 265 8.05 -7.44 7.22
N ALA A 266 7.23 -6.61 7.87
CA ALA A 266 7.29 -6.41 9.31
C ALA A 266 6.83 -7.67 10.09
N VAL A 267 5.78 -8.35 9.61
CA VAL A 267 5.35 -9.64 10.16
C VAL A 267 6.45 -10.70 9.98
N ALA A 268 7.06 -10.79 8.79
CA ALA A 268 8.14 -11.72 8.52
C ALA A 268 9.38 -11.48 9.40
N LYS A 269 9.65 -10.22 9.77
CA LYS A 269 10.72 -9.81 10.69
C LYS A 269 10.35 -9.92 12.18
N ASN A 270 9.15 -10.40 12.52
CA ASN A 270 8.62 -10.42 13.88
C ASN A 270 8.64 -9.04 14.57
N MET A 271 8.44 -7.98 13.80
CA MET A 271 8.24 -6.62 14.34
C MET A 271 6.76 -6.37 14.69
N LEU A 272 5.87 -7.10 14.02
CA LEU A 272 4.43 -7.00 14.14
C LEU A 272 3.85 -8.40 14.30
N ASP A 273 2.88 -8.57 15.20
CA ASP A 273 2.21 -9.86 15.33
C ASP A 273 1.35 -10.15 14.08
N PRO A 274 1.22 -11.42 13.67
CA PRO A 274 0.48 -11.77 12.47
C PRO A 274 -1.00 -11.36 12.50
N ILE A 275 -1.62 -11.27 13.68
CA ILE A 275 -3.04 -10.93 13.83
C ILE A 275 -3.23 -9.43 13.56
N THR A 276 -2.46 -8.56 14.19
CA THR A 276 -2.44 -7.12 13.92
C THR A 276 -2.08 -6.86 12.46
N GLY A 277 -1.05 -7.54 11.93
CA GLY A 277 -0.67 -7.41 10.52
C GLY A 277 -1.83 -7.74 9.56
N GLN A 278 -2.57 -8.81 9.84
CA GLN A 278 -3.76 -9.18 9.09
C GLN A 278 -4.84 -8.10 9.14
N LYS A 279 -5.14 -7.57 10.33
CA LYS A 279 -6.17 -6.54 10.54
C LYS A 279 -5.83 -5.21 9.86
N LEU A 280 -4.56 -4.81 9.87
CA LEU A 280 -4.09 -3.63 9.14
C LEU A 280 -4.27 -3.79 7.62
N LEU A 281 -3.96 -4.98 7.07
CA LEU A 281 -4.18 -5.27 5.66
C LEU A 281 -5.67 -5.31 5.30
N GLU A 282 -6.54 -5.83 6.17
CA GLU A 282 -7.99 -5.81 5.99
C GLU A 282 -8.53 -4.37 5.96
N ALA A 283 -8.04 -3.48 6.84
CA ALA A 283 -8.38 -2.06 6.83
C ALA A 283 -7.95 -1.36 5.53
N GLN A 284 -6.76 -1.68 4.99
CA GLN A 284 -6.33 -1.18 3.68
C GLN A 284 -7.24 -1.66 2.55
N ALA A 285 -7.54 -2.96 2.51
CA ALA A 285 -8.41 -3.55 1.50
C ALA A 285 -9.82 -2.94 1.52
N ALA A 286 -10.36 -2.64 2.71
CA ALA A 286 -11.67 -2.01 2.89
C ALA A 286 -11.71 -0.51 2.53
N THR A 287 -10.56 0.15 2.41
CA THR A 287 -10.46 1.61 2.18
C THR A 287 -9.87 1.96 0.80
N GLY A 288 -9.69 0.99 -0.08
CA GLY A 288 -9.32 1.22 -1.48
C GLY A 288 -8.30 0.25 -2.07
N GLY A 289 -7.65 -0.57 -1.24
CA GLY A 289 -6.68 -1.57 -1.69
C GLY A 289 -5.39 -1.56 -0.87
N ILE A 290 -4.56 -2.57 -1.11
CA ILE A 290 -3.29 -2.75 -0.42
C ILE A 290 -2.30 -1.69 -0.89
N VAL A 291 -1.69 -0.98 0.07
CA VAL A 291 -0.79 0.13 -0.22
C VAL A 291 0.63 -0.39 -0.51
N ASP A 292 1.22 0.05 -1.61
CA ASP A 292 2.64 -0.12 -1.88
C ASP A 292 3.42 1.12 -1.40
N LEU A 293 4.41 0.92 -0.52
CA LEU A 293 5.20 2.02 0.04
C LEU A 293 6.19 2.62 -0.96
N LEU A 294 6.52 1.90 -2.03
CA LEU A 294 7.44 2.36 -3.08
C LEU A 294 6.70 3.21 -4.11
N SER A 295 5.66 2.65 -4.74
CA SER A 295 4.88 3.37 -5.75
C SER A 295 3.88 4.36 -5.15
N ARG A 296 3.52 4.22 -3.87
CA ARG A 296 2.47 4.98 -3.17
C ARG A 296 1.07 4.73 -3.72
N GLU A 297 0.92 3.74 -4.61
CA GLU A 297 -0.35 3.34 -5.19
C GLU A 297 -1.06 2.30 -4.31
N ARG A 298 -2.38 2.21 -4.50
CA ARG A 298 -3.20 1.14 -3.92
C ARG A 298 -3.53 0.11 -4.98
N TYR A 299 -3.39 -1.15 -4.62
CA TYR A 299 -3.67 -2.25 -5.53
C TYR A 299 -4.81 -3.12 -5.02
N SER A 300 -5.58 -3.70 -5.95
CA SER A 300 -6.54 -4.75 -5.60
C SER A 300 -5.81 -5.93 -4.97
N VAL A 301 -6.51 -6.73 -4.16
CA VAL A 301 -5.91 -7.88 -3.45
C VAL A 301 -5.23 -8.85 -4.43
N HIS A 302 -5.82 -9.06 -5.62
CA HIS A 302 -5.21 -9.91 -6.66
C HIS A 302 -3.89 -9.33 -7.17
N LYS A 303 -3.88 -8.04 -7.53
CA LYS A 303 -2.68 -7.38 -8.06
C LYS A 303 -1.59 -7.22 -6.98
N ALA A 304 -1.99 -7.06 -5.72
CA ALA A 304 -1.09 -7.05 -4.57
C ALA A 304 -0.43 -8.41 -4.33
N MET A 305 -1.15 -9.52 -4.59
CA MET A 305 -0.61 -10.87 -4.52
C MET A 305 0.44 -11.11 -5.60
N GLU A 306 0.16 -10.73 -6.85
CA GLU A 306 1.10 -10.86 -7.98
C GLU A 306 2.41 -10.08 -7.72
N ARG A 307 2.32 -8.93 -7.06
CA ARG A 307 3.48 -8.12 -6.65
C ARG A 307 4.13 -8.56 -5.36
N GLY A 308 3.62 -9.61 -4.71
CA GLY A 308 4.17 -10.14 -3.47
C GLY A 308 4.00 -9.22 -2.25
N LEU A 309 3.06 -8.27 -2.27
CA LEU A 309 2.77 -7.38 -1.13
C LEU A 309 2.01 -8.10 0.00
N ILE A 310 1.32 -9.19 -0.32
CA ILE A 310 0.57 -10.02 0.64
C ILE A 310 1.01 -11.49 0.54
N GLU A 311 0.56 -12.32 1.49
CA GLU A 311 0.73 -13.78 1.46
C GLU A 311 -0.51 -14.47 0.91
N ASN A 312 -0.34 -15.66 0.32
CA ASN A 312 -1.44 -16.47 -0.20
C ASN A 312 -2.39 -16.96 0.91
N SER A 313 -1.88 -17.08 2.15
CA SER A 313 -2.62 -17.50 3.33
C SER A 313 -3.72 -16.50 3.74
N SER A 314 -3.51 -15.20 3.48
CA SER A 314 -4.43 -14.12 3.88
C SER A 314 -5.40 -13.68 2.79
N THR A 315 -5.21 -14.14 1.54
CA THR A 315 -5.96 -13.66 0.37
C THR A 315 -7.48 -13.73 0.53
N GLN A 316 -8.02 -14.84 1.05
CA GLN A 316 -9.49 -15.01 1.20
C GLN A 316 -10.09 -13.99 2.18
N ARG A 317 -9.41 -13.72 3.29
CA ARG A 317 -9.85 -12.72 4.27
C ARG A 317 -9.79 -11.31 3.68
N LEU A 318 -8.71 -11.00 2.96
CA LEU A 318 -8.54 -9.71 2.30
C LEU A 318 -9.56 -9.48 1.17
N LEU A 319 -9.93 -10.52 0.41
CA LEU A 319 -11.00 -10.43 -0.59
C LEU A 319 -12.36 -10.14 0.06
N ASN A 320 -12.63 -10.70 1.24
CA ASN A 320 -13.83 -10.38 2.01
C ASN A 320 -13.83 -8.93 2.49
N ALA A 321 -12.70 -8.43 3.00
CA ALA A 321 -12.53 -7.03 3.37
C ALA A 321 -12.67 -6.09 2.14
N GLN A 322 -12.11 -6.47 0.98
CA GLN A 322 -12.21 -5.69 -0.27
C GLN A 322 -13.66 -5.50 -0.75
N LYS A 323 -14.58 -6.40 -0.39
CA LYS A 323 -16.03 -6.20 -0.68
C LYS A 323 -16.58 -4.96 0.00
N ALA A 324 -15.99 -4.51 1.10
CA ALA A 324 -16.38 -3.26 1.76
C ALA A 324 -16.09 -2.02 0.91
N PHE A 325 -15.09 -2.11 0.02
CA PHE A 325 -14.75 -1.05 -0.94
C PHE A 325 -15.49 -1.22 -2.28
N THR A 326 -15.48 -2.43 -2.82
CA THR A 326 -16.01 -2.73 -4.17
C THR A 326 -17.53 -2.94 -4.23
N GLY A 327 -18.17 -3.12 -3.07
CA GLY A 327 -19.59 -3.36 -2.96
C GLY A 327 -19.98 -4.83 -2.98
N ILE A 328 -21.06 -5.13 -2.28
CA ILE A 328 -21.59 -6.48 -2.09
C ILE A 328 -22.70 -6.69 -3.11
N GLU A 329 -22.62 -7.77 -3.88
CA GLU A 329 -23.69 -8.11 -4.83
C GLU A 329 -24.92 -8.62 -4.06
N ASP A 330 -26.07 -7.99 -4.30
CA ASP A 330 -27.35 -8.47 -3.82
C ASP A 330 -27.72 -9.77 -4.56
N PRO A 331 -27.87 -10.91 -3.87
CA PRO A 331 -28.19 -12.18 -4.53
C PRO A 331 -29.54 -12.13 -5.26
N VAL A 332 -30.47 -11.27 -4.82
CA VAL A 332 -31.81 -11.13 -5.40
C VAL A 332 -31.78 -10.16 -6.58
N THR A 333 -31.24 -8.95 -6.39
CA THR A 333 -31.34 -7.89 -7.41
C THR A 333 -30.14 -7.78 -8.33
N LYS A 334 -29.04 -8.50 -8.04
CA LYS A 334 -27.75 -8.42 -8.74
C LYS A 334 -27.09 -7.03 -8.74
N LYS A 335 -27.64 -6.10 -7.96
CA LYS A 335 -27.08 -4.75 -7.78
C LYS A 335 -25.97 -4.79 -6.74
N ARG A 336 -24.96 -3.93 -6.92
CA ARG A 336 -23.94 -3.68 -5.90
C ARG A 336 -24.52 -2.81 -4.80
N LEU A 337 -24.45 -3.28 -3.57
CA LEU A 337 -24.86 -2.60 -2.35
C LEU A 337 -23.63 -2.09 -1.61
N SER A 338 -23.78 -0.95 -0.94
CA SER A 338 -22.84 -0.54 0.10
C SER A 338 -22.91 -1.52 1.28
N VAL A 339 -21.89 -1.48 2.15
CA VAL A 339 -21.84 -2.32 3.35
C VAL A 339 -23.04 -2.06 4.26
N GLY A 340 -23.40 -0.80 4.46
CA GLY A 340 -24.55 -0.42 5.27
C GLY A 340 -25.87 -0.96 4.74
N GLU A 341 -26.11 -0.86 3.43
CA GLU A 341 -27.29 -1.43 2.77
C GLU A 341 -27.32 -2.97 2.88
N ALA A 342 -26.17 -3.62 2.79
CA ALA A 342 -26.06 -5.07 2.90
C ALA A 342 -26.35 -5.57 4.32
N ILE A 343 -25.93 -4.85 5.36
CA ILE A 343 -26.28 -5.15 6.77
C ILE A 343 -27.79 -5.02 6.96
N GLN A 344 -28.40 -3.92 6.49
CA GLN A 344 -29.84 -3.68 6.63
C GLN A 344 -30.69 -4.78 5.94
N LYS A 345 -30.18 -5.36 4.84
CA LYS A 345 -30.81 -6.50 4.16
C LYS A 345 -30.46 -7.87 4.76
N GLY A 346 -29.59 -7.93 5.76
CA GLY A 346 -29.18 -9.18 6.41
C GLY A 346 -28.18 -10.02 5.59
N TRP A 347 -27.53 -9.46 4.57
CA TRP A 347 -26.54 -10.17 3.78
C TRP A 347 -25.19 -10.32 4.49
N MET A 348 -24.90 -9.45 5.46
CA MET A 348 -23.65 -9.47 6.24
C MET A 348 -23.94 -9.23 7.73
N PRO A 349 -23.31 -9.99 8.65
CA PRO A 349 -23.39 -9.71 10.08
C PRO A 349 -22.71 -8.37 10.40
N GLN A 350 -23.37 -7.53 11.19
CA GLN A 350 -22.87 -6.21 11.57
C GLN A 350 -21.47 -6.28 12.22
N GLU A 351 -21.26 -7.20 13.16
CA GLU A 351 -20.00 -7.36 13.90
C GLU A 351 -18.81 -7.64 12.98
N SER A 352 -19.01 -8.45 11.93
CA SER A 352 -17.94 -8.81 11.00
C SER A 352 -17.49 -7.64 10.12
N VAL A 353 -18.34 -6.63 9.94
CA VAL A 353 -18.09 -5.54 8.99
C VAL A 353 -17.86 -4.20 9.66
N LEU A 354 -18.22 -4.08 10.93
CA LEU A 354 -18.02 -2.88 11.74
C LEU A 354 -16.57 -2.38 11.74
N PRO A 355 -15.52 -3.22 11.89
CA PRO A 355 -14.14 -2.75 11.81
C PRO A 355 -13.79 -2.10 10.46
N HIS A 356 -14.34 -2.61 9.36
CA HIS A 356 -14.14 -2.07 8.02
C HIS A 356 -14.82 -0.70 7.87
N LEU A 357 -16.04 -0.55 8.38
CA LEU A 357 -16.76 0.72 8.40
C LEU A 357 -16.09 1.76 9.30
N GLN A 358 -15.53 1.36 10.44
CA GLN A 358 -14.72 2.21 11.31
C GLN A 358 -13.47 2.70 10.57
N ALA A 359 -12.75 1.81 9.88
CA ALA A 359 -11.59 2.19 9.07
C ALA A 359 -11.97 3.19 7.96
N GLN A 360 -13.10 3.00 7.28
CA GLN A 360 -13.62 3.97 6.31
C GLN A 360 -13.95 5.31 6.96
N HIS A 361 -14.68 5.30 8.07
CA HIS A 361 -15.04 6.51 8.82
C HIS A 361 -13.81 7.31 9.25
N LEU A 362 -12.82 6.66 9.85
CA LEU A 362 -11.56 7.28 10.32
C LEU A 362 -10.68 7.80 9.18
N THR A 363 -10.86 7.29 7.98
CA THR A 363 -10.13 7.72 6.78
C THR A 363 -10.91 8.71 5.91
N GLY A 364 -11.94 9.38 6.48
CA GLY A 364 -12.64 10.50 5.85
C GLY A 364 -14.11 10.25 5.48
N GLY A 365 -14.63 9.04 5.67
CA GLY A 365 -16.05 8.74 5.46
C GLY A 365 -16.31 7.39 4.79
N LEU A 366 -17.59 7.02 4.77
CA LEU A 366 -18.08 5.75 4.26
C LEU A 366 -18.04 5.67 2.75
N ILE A 367 -17.94 4.45 2.23
CA ILE A 367 -17.75 4.20 0.80
C ILE A 367 -19.04 3.64 0.20
N ASP A 368 -19.52 4.31 -0.85
CA ASP A 368 -20.65 3.84 -1.65
C ASP A 368 -20.14 3.40 -3.03
N PRO A 369 -20.27 2.11 -3.38
CA PRO A 369 -19.83 1.59 -4.69
C PRO A 369 -20.50 2.28 -5.89
N LYS A 370 -21.64 2.95 -5.68
CA LYS A 370 -22.42 3.63 -6.73
C LYS A 370 -22.00 5.08 -6.94
N ARG A 371 -21.21 5.66 -6.03
CA ARG A 371 -20.83 7.08 -6.05
C ARG A 371 -19.32 7.20 -5.94
N THR A 372 -18.77 8.24 -6.57
CA THR A 372 -17.38 8.60 -6.37
C THR A 372 -17.22 9.41 -5.09
N GLY A 373 -16.16 9.14 -4.33
CA GLY A 373 -15.85 9.88 -3.10
C GLY A 373 -16.39 9.23 -1.82
N ARG A 374 -16.07 9.84 -0.68
CA ARG A 374 -16.46 9.37 0.65
C ARG A 374 -17.65 10.15 1.19
N ILE A 375 -18.55 9.46 1.86
CA ILE A 375 -19.80 10.01 2.39
C ILE A 375 -19.68 10.13 3.92
N PRO A 376 -19.78 11.33 4.50
CA PRO A 376 -19.80 11.51 5.95
C PRO A 376 -20.95 10.76 6.60
N VAL A 377 -20.75 10.25 7.82
CA VAL A 377 -21.74 9.48 8.59
C VAL A 377 -23.12 10.18 8.65
N PRO A 378 -23.23 11.50 8.94
CA PRO A 378 -24.54 12.16 8.96
C PRO A 378 -25.28 12.11 7.61
N GLN A 379 -24.55 12.24 6.50
CA GLN A 379 -25.14 12.17 5.16
C GLN A 379 -25.49 10.73 4.75
N ALA A 380 -24.72 9.74 5.23
CA ALA A 380 -25.02 8.33 5.03
C ALA A 380 -26.33 7.93 5.72
N VAL A 381 -26.60 8.45 6.92
CA VAL A 381 -27.90 8.28 7.61
C VAL A 381 -29.03 8.91 6.81
N LEU A 382 -28.89 10.19 6.42
CA LEU A 382 -29.94 10.92 5.69
C LEU A 382 -30.31 10.26 4.36
N SER A 383 -29.34 9.62 3.70
CA SER A 383 -29.56 8.88 2.45
C SER A 383 -30.05 7.44 2.63
N GLY A 384 -30.22 6.98 3.88
CA GLY A 384 -30.64 5.61 4.21
C GLY A 384 -29.57 4.55 3.98
N MET A 385 -28.31 4.95 3.78
CA MET A 385 -27.20 4.03 3.52
C MET A 385 -26.84 3.20 4.75
N ILE A 386 -26.97 3.79 5.94
CA ILE A 386 -26.76 3.14 7.24
C ILE A 386 -27.95 3.43 8.16
N SER A 387 -28.18 2.56 9.14
CA SER A 387 -29.13 2.83 10.22
C SER A 387 -28.55 3.84 11.23
N GLU A 388 -29.43 4.53 11.97
CA GLU A 388 -29.00 5.44 13.06
C GLU A 388 -28.21 4.69 14.15
N GLU A 389 -28.61 3.44 14.45
CA GLU A 389 -27.91 2.55 15.39
C GLU A 389 -26.45 2.31 14.96
N LEU A 390 -26.23 1.99 13.69
CA LEU A 390 -24.89 1.79 13.14
C LEU A 390 -24.10 3.11 13.12
N ALA A 391 -24.76 4.23 12.84
CA ALA A 391 -24.15 5.55 12.90
C ALA A 391 -23.71 5.95 14.31
N GLN A 392 -24.44 5.52 15.35
CA GLN A 392 -24.04 5.72 16.74
C GLN A 392 -22.79 4.90 17.08
N LEU A 393 -22.74 3.62 16.70
CA LEU A 393 -21.57 2.77 16.88
C LEU A 393 -20.31 3.30 16.18
N LEU A 394 -20.47 3.93 15.01
CA LEU A 394 -19.35 4.55 14.30
C LEU A 394 -18.86 5.83 14.98
N ARG A 395 -19.74 6.60 15.64
CA ARG A 395 -19.38 7.84 16.35
C ARG A 395 -18.81 7.57 17.75
N GLU A 396 -19.19 6.46 18.39
CA GLU A 396 -18.79 6.15 19.76
C GLU A 396 -17.40 5.52 19.81
N GLU A 397 -16.37 6.35 19.70
CA GLU A 397 -14.97 5.93 19.63
C GLU A 397 -14.48 5.15 20.86
N ALA A 398 -15.07 5.41 22.03
CA ALA A 398 -14.75 4.69 23.27
C ALA A 398 -15.21 3.21 23.23
N SER A 399 -16.16 2.87 22.36
CA SER A 399 -16.67 1.52 22.18
C SER A 399 -15.88 0.69 21.17
N TYR A 400 -14.89 1.29 20.50
CA TYR A 400 -14.14 0.60 19.46
C TYR A 400 -13.38 -0.60 20.03
N GLU A 401 -13.48 -1.72 19.31
CA GLU A 401 -12.81 -2.95 19.73
C GLU A 401 -11.29 -2.73 19.69
N LYS A 402 -10.62 -3.10 20.78
CA LYS A 402 -9.17 -3.04 20.90
C LYS A 402 -8.54 -4.30 20.34
N ASP A 403 -8.73 -4.60 19.06
CA ASP A 403 -8.36 -5.89 18.45
C ASP A 403 -6.92 -5.94 17.89
N LEU A 404 -6.18 -4.83 17.97
CA LEU A 404 -4.78 -4.73 17.60
C LEU A 404 -3.88 -4.82 18.83
N THR A 405 -2.62 -5.21 18.63
CA THR A 405 -1.60 -5.17 19.68
C THR A 405 -0.50 -4.19 19.29
N ASP A 406 -0.25 -3.20 20.15
CA ASP A 406 0.76 -2.16 19.88
C ASP A 406 2.16 -2.78 19.75
N PRO A 407 2.91 -2.53 18.66
CA PRO A 407 4.22 -3.13 18.45
C PRO A 407 5.27 -2.73 19.48
N ILE A 408 5.08 -1.60 20.15
CA ILE A 408 6.03 -1.08 21.15
C ILE A 408 5.55 -1.44 22.57
N SER A 409 4.37 -0.98 22.99
CA SER A 409 3.89 -1.19 24.37
C SER A 409 3.31 -2.58 24.64
N LYS A 410 2.96 -3.36 23.60
CA LYS A 410 2.28 -4.66 23.68
C LYS A 410 0.87 -4.60 24.28
N GLU A 411 0.32 -3.42 24.43
CA GLU A 411 -1.06 -3.24 24.89
C GLU A 411 -2.06 -3.50 23.77
N ARG A 412 -3.25 -3.97 24.15
CA ARG A 412 -4.42 -4.07 23.26
C ARG A 412 -4.89 -2.65 22.92
N ILE A 413 -4.90 -2.29 21.63
CA ILE A 413 -5.32 -0.97 21.15
C ILE A 413 -6.35 -1.09 20.01
N SER A 414 -7.18 -0.06 19.85
CA SER A 414 -8.09 0.06 18.70
C SER A 414 -7.39 0.59 17.45
N TYR A 415 -7.99 0.41 16.28
CA TYR A 415 -7.45 0.97 15.04
C TYR A 415 -7.29 2.50 15.09
N LYS A 416 -8.21 3.22 15.75
CA LYS A 416 -8.08 4.68 15.96
C LYS A 416 -6.86 5.02 16.82
N GLU A 417 -6.70 4.32 17.94
CA GLU A 417 -5.54 4.48 18.84
C GLU A 417 -4.22 4.15 18.12
N ALA A 418 -4.22 3.19 17.19
CA ALA A 418 -3.07 2.88 16.35
C ALA A 418 -2.76 4.01 15.35
N MET A 419 -3.77 4.57 14.68
CA MET A 419 -3.60 5.72 13.78
C MET A 419 -3.00 6.93 14.53
N GLY A 420 -3.42 7.17 15.77
CA GLY A 420 -2.87 8.24 16.61
C GLY A 420 -1.40 8.04 17.02
N ARG A 421 -0.91 6.79 16.98
CA ARG A 421 0.52 6.44 17.21
C ARG A 421 1.35 6.44 15.93
N CYS A 422 0.72 6.53 14.76
CA CYS A 422 1.44 6.51 13.49
C CYS A 422 2.27 7.78 13.28
N ARG A 423 3.43 7.61 12.64
CA ARG A 423 4.22 8.70 12.08
C ARG A 423 3.81 8.90 10.63
N ARG A 424 3.61 10.14 10.22
CA ARG A 424 3.38 10.49 8.81
C ARG A 424 4.73 10.58 8.09
N ASP A 425 4.89 9.83 7.00
CA ASP A 425 6.08 9.94 6.15
C ASP A 425 6.11 11.33 5.48
N PRO A 426 7.12 12.18 5.73
CA PRO A 426 7.18 13.53 5.18
C PRO A 426 7.14 13.58 3.65
N LEU A 427 7.64 12.55 2.97
CA LEU A 427 7.74 12.53 1.50
C LEU A 427 6.49 11.98 0.82
N SER A 428 5.79 11.04 1.46
CA SER A 428 4.64 10.34 0.86
C SER A 428 3.30 10.68 1.49
N GLY A 429 3.29 11.28 2.69
CA GLY A 429 2.08 11.54 3.45
C GLY A 429 1.42 10.28 4.04
N LEU A 430 2.01 9.10 3.85
CA LEU A 430 1.50 7.82 4.32
C LEU A 430 1.66 7.69 5.84
N LEU A 431 0.67 7.07 6.50
CA LEU A 431 0.74 6.74 7.92
C LEU A 431 1.52 5.45 8.14
N LEU A 432 2.56 5.51 8.97
CA LEU A 432 3.40 4.37 9.31
C LEU A 432 3.36 4.10 10.82
N LEU A 433 3.00 2.89 11.23
CA LEU A 433 2.98 2.50 12.64
C LEU A 433 4.41 2.18 13.12
N PRO A 434 4.91 2.82 14.18
CA PRO A 434 6.24 2.54 14.71
C PRO A 434 6.37 1.13 15.30
N ALA A 435 7.47 0.44 15.03
CA ALA A 435 7.80 -0.87 15.62
C ALA A 435 9.32 -1.07 15.75
N THR A 436 9.72 -2.00 16.64
CA THR A 436 11.11 -2.37 16.91
C THR A 436 11.39 -3.83 16.52
N LEU A 437 12.62 -4.13 16.07
CA LEU A 437 13.04 -5.47 15.64
C LEU A 437 13.02 -6.52 16.78
N GLU A 438 13.23 -6.10 18.02
CA GLU A 438 13.22 -6.99 19.20
C GLU A 438 11.82 -7.18 19.81
N GLY A 439 10.78 -6.63 19.18
CA GLY A 439 9.47 -6.47 19.79
C GLY A 439 8.67 -7.77 19.98
N TYR A 440 8.66 -8.72 19.03
CA TYR A 440 7.79 -9.91 19.12
C TYR A 440 8.60 -11.21 19.07
N HIS A 441 9.08 -11.66 20.24
CA HIS A 441 9.36 -13.08 20.41
C HIS A 441 8.03 -13.84 20.56
N CYS A 442 7.66 -14.59 19.52
CA CYS A 442 6.61 -15.59 19.63
C CYS A 442 7.00 -16.60 20.72
N TYR A 443 6.33 -16.57 21.88
CA TYR A 443 6.32 -17.71 22.77
C TYR A 443 5.61 -18.85 22.02
N ARG A 444 6.37 -19.68 21.32
CA ARG A 444 5.95 -21.04 20.99
C ARG A 444 5.77 -21.73 22.35
N PRO A 445 4.57 -22.22 22.71
CA PRO A 445 4.46 -23.11 23.86
C PRO A 445 5.37 -24.30 23.56
N ALA A 446 6.40 -24.47 24.38
CA ALA A 446 7.22 -25.67 24.31
C ALA A 446 6.26 -26.86 24.51
N SER A 447 6.19 -27.74 23.53
CA SER A 447 5.52 -29.03 23.68
C SER A 447 5.95 -29.66 25.00
N PRO A 448 5.04 -30.18 25.83
CA PRO A 448 5.42 -30.77 27.11
C PRO A 448 6.40 -31.91 26.82
N ARG A 449 7.66 -31.73 27.20
CA ARG A 449 8.62 -32.83 27.25
C ARG A 449 8.08 -33.80 28.30
N LEU A 450 7.62 -34.96 27.85
CA LEU A 450 7.34 -36.10 28.70
C LEU A 450 8.57 -36.35 29.58
N LEU A 451 8.43 -36.03 30.87
CA LEU A 451 9.32 -36.49 31.92
C LEU A 451 9.23 -38.01 31.94
N ARG A 452 10.20 -38.67 31.30
CA ARG A 452 10.51 -40.07 31.60
C ARG A 452 10.96 -40.12 33.06
N CYS A 453 10.05 -40.49 33.95
CA CYS A 453 10.39 -40.97 35.28
C CYS A 453 11.35 -42.15 35.13
N ARG A 454 12.54 -42.02 35.71
CA ARG A 454 13.37 -43.17 36.06
C ARG A 454 12.66 -43.93 37.18
N ARG A 455 12.32 -45.19 36.92
CA ARG A 455 12.34 -46.27 37.90
C ARG A 455 13.07 -47.44 37.27
#